data_AF-A0A397VA41-F1
#
_entry.id   AF-A0A397VA41-F1
#
_cell.length_a   1.000
_cell.length_b   1.000
_cell.length_c   1.000
_cell.angle_alpha   90.00
_cell.angle_beta   90.00
_cell.angle_gamma   90.00
#
_symmetry.space_group_name_H-M   'P 1'
#
loop_
_entity.id
_entity.type
_entity.pdbx_description
1 polymer ?
#
loop_
_entity_poly.entity_id
_entity_poly.type
_entity_poly.pdbx_seq_one_letter_code
_entity_poly.pdbx_strand_id
1 'polypeptide(L)'
;MASTASSAIKGAANILSLYFPIIGAVKFVVCEIYQIYENAECNKELCVYMVDRVKTAECSMDKIVRSIEKNKEDFHKKSYYLAFEKFKNILIQIRDFTKSVSKLKGYKKFLNATDVKNKYDHLTKEFDKCMEELHFAIDVSNAMDRAKEAERVDKALEEVEQMLLNLGDKADTIAEDVGFIKAQ
;
A
#
# COMPACT_ATOMS: atom_id res chain seq x y z
N MET A 1 -8.12 9.08 -44.85
CA MET A 1 -7.63 7.96 -44.01
C MET A 1 -6.32 8.30 -43.29
N ALA A 2 -5.27 8.80 -43.97
CA ALA A 2 -3.98 9.12 -43.33
C ALA A 2 -4.00 10.34 -42.37
N SER A 3 -4.81 11.37 -42.63
CA SER A 3 -4.86 12.59 -41.79
C SER A 3 -5.51 12.36 -40.42
N THR A 4 -6.58 11.55 -40.36
CA THR A 4 -7.31 11.22 -39.13
C THR A 4 -6.49 10.34 -38.19
N ALA A 5 -5.67 9.42 -38.73
CA ALA A 5 -4.76 8.61 -37.93
C ALA A 5 -3.66 9.47 -37.28
N SER A 6 -3.10 10.42 -38.02
CA SER A 6 -2.05 11.31 -37.52
C SER A 6 -2.54 12.27 -36.41
N SER A 7 -3.75 12.82 -36.54
CA SER A 7 -4.33 13.68 -35.50
C SER A 7 -4.70 12.90 -34.23
N ALA A 8 -5.21 11.68 -34.39
CA ALA A 8 -5.52 10.79 -33.27
C ALA A 8 -4.27 10.38 -32.47
N ILE A 9 -3.14 10.16 -33.13
CA ILE A 9 -1.84 9.86 -32.50
C ILE A 9 -1.33 11.06 -31.69
N LYS A 10 -1.37 12.27 -32.27
CA LYS A 10 -0.98 13.51 -31.57
C LYS A 10 -1.85 13.81 -30.35
N GLY A 11 -3.16 13.57 -30.45
CA GLY A 11 -4.08 13.72 -29.31
C GLY A 11 -3.78 12.77 -28.16
N ALA A 12 -3.52 11.49 -28.43
CA ALA A 12 -3.18 10.49 -27.41
C ALA A 12 -1.85 10.80 -26.72
N ALA A 13 -0.83 11.20 -27.49
CA ALA A 13 0.47 11.61 -26.95
C ALA A 13 0.36 12.82 -26.01
N ASN A 14 -0.50 13.80 -26.33
CA ASN A 14 -0.74 14.97 -25.48
C ASN A 14 -1.44 14.62 -24.16
N ILE A 15 -2.42 13.73 -24.16
CA ILE A 15 -3.11 13.34 -22.92
C ILE A 15 -2.19 12.52 -22.02
N LEU A 16 -1.48 11.55 -22.61
CA LEU A 16 -0.58 10.68 -21.87
C LEU A 16 0.51 11.48 -21.13
N SER A 17 0.96 12.59 -21.72
CA SER A 17 1.90 13.51 -21.08
C SER A 17 1.42 14.05 -19.72
N LEU A 18 0.11 14.20 -19.52
CA LEU A 18 -0.49 14.64 -18.26
C LEU A 18 -0.46 13.56 -17.18
N TYR A 19 -0.50 12.28 -17.59
CA TYR A 19 -0.50 11.14 -16.68
C TYR A 19 0.92 10.64 -16.36
N PHE A 20 1.94 10.95 -17.16
CA PHE A 20 3.32 10.52 -16.92
C PHE A 20 3.84 10.85 -15.50
N PRO A 21 3.63 12.05 -14.94
CA PRO A 21 4.05 12.32 -13.57
C PRO A 21 3.37 11.41 -12.55
N ILE A 22 2.07 11.14 -12.73
CA ILE A 22 1.29 10.28 -11.83
C ILE A 22 1.78 8.84 -11.93
N ILE A 23 1.94 8.32 -13.14
CA ILE A 23 2.42 6.96 -13.40
C ILE A 23 3.81 6.77 -12.79
N GLY A 24 4.72 7.73 -13.01
CA GLY A 24 6.06 7.71 -12.42
C GLY A 24 6.03 7.68 -10.90
N ALA A 25 5.20 8.51 -10.28
CA ALA A 25 5.02 8.54 -8.82
C ALA A 25 4.45 7.21 -8.29
N VAL A 26 3.46 6.63 -8.97
CA VAL A 26 2.89 5.32 -8.61
C VAL A 26 3.97 4.24 -8.63
N LYS A 27 4.75 4.13 -9.72
CA LYS A 27 5.82 3.12 -9.83
C LYS A 27 6.87 3.29 -8.74
N PHE A 28 7.26 4.54 -8.46
CA PHE A 28 8.20 4.84 -7.40
C PHE A 28 7.67 4.38 -6.03
N VAL A 29 6.44 4.74 -5.69
CA VAL A 29 5.80 4.34 -4.41
C VAL A 29 5.66 2.82 -4.29
N VAL A 30 5.31 2.12 -5.36
CA VAL A 30 5.24 0.65 -5.37
C VAL A 30 6.61 0.03 -5.07
N CYS A 31 7.68 0.55 -5.67
CA CYS A 31 9.05 0.12 -5.36
C CYS A 31 9.42 0.39 -3.90
N GLU A 32 9.07 1.56 -3.35
CA GLU A 32 9.30 1.88 -1.94
C GLU A 32 8.58 0.89 -1.01
N ILE A 33 7.31 0.56 -1.29
CA ILE A 33 6.53 -0.40 -0.50
C ILE A 33 7.20 -1.78 -0.50
N TYR A 34 7.65 -2.25 -1.67
CA TYR A 34 8.36 -3.51 -1.79
C TYR A 34 9.67 -3.50 -0.97
N GLN A 35 10.46 -2.43 -1.05
CA GLN A 35 11.69 -2.29 -0.27
C GLN A 35 11.41 -2.24 1.24
N ILE A 36 10.32 -1.60 1.68
CA ILE A 36 9.93 -1.58 3.10
C ILE A 36 9.62 -3.00 3.58
N TYR A 37 8.90 -3.79 2.78
CA TYR A 37 8.58 -5.19 3.07
C TYR A 37 9.84 -6.07 3.17
N GLU A 38 10.77 -5.96 2.20
CA GLU A 38 12.01 -6.74 2.22
C GLU A 38 12.83 -6.48 3.50
N ASN A 39 12.81 -5.23 3.98
CA ASN A 39 13.52 -4.79 5.17
C ASN A 39 12.66 -4.79 6.45
N ALA A 40 11.50 -5.46 6.43
CA ALA A 40 10.61 -5.52 7.59
C ALA A 40 11.22 -6.36 8.72
N GLU A 41 11.23 -5.81 9.93
CA GLU A 41 11.69 -6.46 11.16
C GLU A 41 10.53 -7.13 11.91
N CYS A 42 9.30 -6.67 11.66
CA CYS A 42 8.06 -7.21 12.22
C CYS A 42 6.90 -7.05 11.22
N ASN A 43 5.74 -7.66 11.49
CA ASN A 43 4.55 -7.59 10.62
C ASN A 43 4.82 -7.95 9.16
N LYS A 44 5.74 -8.88 8.89
CA LYS A 44 6.14 -9.22 7.51
C LYS A 44 4.97 -9.76 6.69
N GLU A 45 4.10 -10.56 7.32
CA GLU A 45 2.87 -11.09 6.72
C GLU A 45 1.88 -9.96 6.35
N LEU A 46 1.63 -9.00 7.26
CA LEU A 46 0.81 -7.83 6.94
C LEU A 46 1.43 -7.01 5.80
N CYS A 47 2.75 -6.82 5.81
CA CYS A 47 3.44 -6.05 4.78
C CYS A 47 3.37 -6.71 3.39
N VAL A 48 3.43 -8.05 3.30
CA VAL A 48 3.33 -8.73 2.00
C VAL A 48 1.96 -8.53 1.36
N TYR A 49 0.88 -8.53 2.15
CA TYR A 49 -0.46 -8.24 1.64
C TYR A 49 -0.61 -6.82 1.07
N MET A 50 0.13 -5.85 1.61
CA MET A 50 0.20 -4.51 1.01
C MET A 50 1.01 -4.51 -0.29
N VAL A 51 2.11 -5.26 -0.37
CA VAL A 51 2.90 -5.42 -1.60
C VAL A 51 2.07 -6.02 -2.72
N ASP A 52 1.37 -7.13 -2.46
CA ASP A 52 0.59 -7.86 -3.46
C ASP A 52 -0.51 -6.96 -4.06
N ARG A 53 -1.17 -6.17 -3.22
CA ARG A 53 -2.16 -5.17 -3.64
C ARG A 53 -1.56 -4.14 -4.59
N VAL A 54 -0.48 -3.48 -4.18
CA VAL A 54 0.08 -2.38 -4.98
C VAL A 54 0.76 -2.88 -6.26
N LYS A 55 1.26 -4.12 -6.28
CA LYS A 55 1.76 -4.80 -7.49
C LYS A 55 0.65 -5.17 -8.46
N THR A 56 -0.50 -5.60 -7.94
CA THR A 56 -1.69 -5.84 -8.76
C THR A 56 -2.17 -4.55 -9.43
N ALA A 57 -2.19 -3.45 -8.67
CA ALA A 57 -2.57 -2.16 -9.20
C ALA A 57 -1.58 -1.62 -10.24
N GLU A 58 -0.26 -1.77 -10.01
CA GLU A 58 0.77 -1.43 -10.99
C GLU A 58 0.54 -2.17 -12.31
N CYS A 59 0.26 -3.48 -12.25
CA CYS A 59 -0.04 -4.29 -13.43
C CYS A 59 -1.29 -3.80 -14.18
N SER A 60 -2.36 -3.48 -13.46
CA SER A 60 -3.61 -2.97 -14.05
C SER A 60 -3.42 -1.59 -14.68
N MET A 61 -2.70 -0.69 -14.02
CA MET A 61 -2.31 0.61 -14.58
C MET A 61 -1.51 0.42 -15.88
N ASP A 62 -0.47 -0.42 -15.87
CA ASP A 62 0.37 -0.65 -17.05
C ASP A 62 -0.40 -1.25 -18.23
N LYS A 63 -1.43 -2.07 -17.97
CA LYS A 63 -2.34 -2.57 -19.02
C LYS A 63 -3.16 -1.43 -19.63
N ILE A 64 -3.75 -0.58 -18.81
CA ILE A 64 -4.60 0.52 -19.25
C ILE A 64 -3.80 1.59 -20.00
N VAL A 65 -2.63 1.96 -19.49
CA VAL A 65 -1.70 2.91 -20.14
C VAL A 65 -1.28 2.41 -21.54
N ARG A 66 -0.97 1.11 -21.69
CA ARG A 66 -0.67 0.51 -23.00
C ARG A 66 -1.86 0.49 -23.96
N SER A 67 -3.09 0.52 -23.44
CA SER A 67 -4.32 0.50 -24.23
C SER A 67 -4.89 1.88 -24.55
N ILE A 68 -4.20 2.97 -24.17
CA ILE A 68 -4.70 4.35 -24.26
C ILE A 68 -5.12 4.75 -25.69
N GLU A 69 -4.49 4.18 -26.71
CA GLU A 69 -4.85 4.42 -28.11
C GLU A 69 -6.23 3.86 -28.49
N LYS A 70 -6.72 2.86 -27.75
CA LYS A 70 -8.00 2.19 -27.95
C LYS A 70 -9.10 2.72 -27.01
N ASN A 71 -8.73 3.20 -25.82
CA ASN A 71 -9.65 3.67 -24.77
C ASN A 71 -9.51 5.18 -24.47
N LYS A 72 -9.60 6.04 -25.51
CA LYS A 72 -9.30 7.48 -25.37
C LYS A 72 -10.31 8.26 -24.52
N GLU A 73 -11.59 7.87 -24.53
CA GLU A 73 -12.66 8.71 -23.98
C GLU A 73 -12.53 8.99 -22.48
N ASP A 74 -12.13 8.02 -21.67
CA ASP A 74 -11.99 8.20 -20.23
C ASP A 74 -10.80 9.09 -19.86
N PHE A 75 -9.66 8.94 -20.55
CA PHE A 75 -8.46 9.74 -20.26
C PHE A 75 -8.63 11.23 -20.52
N HIS A 76 -9.59 11.61 -21.38
CA HIS A 76 -9.98 13.00 -21.59
C HIS A 76 -10.87 13.56 -20.47
N LYS A 77 -11.48 12.71 -19.64
CA LYS A 77 -12.37 13.13 -18.56
C LYS A 77 -11.55 13.62 -17.37
N LYS A 78 -11.82 14.84 -16.93
CA LYS A 78 -11.24 15.40 -15.69
C LYS A 78 -11.50 14.49 -14.47
N SER A 79 -12.67 13.87 -14.40
CA SER A 79 -13.01 12.92 -13.32
C SER A 79 -12.07 11.72 -13.27
N TYR A 80 -11.67 11.20 -14.43
CA TYR A 80 -10.75 10.06 -14.53
C TYR A 80 -9.33 10.45 -14.09
N TYR A 81 -8.87 11.63 -14.50
CA TYR A 81 -7.60 12.19 -14.00
C TYR A 81 -7.60 12.34 -12.47
N LEU A 82 -8.70 12.86 -11.91
CA LEU A 82 -8.84 12.99 -10.46
C LEU A 82 -8.88 11.63 -9.74
N ALA A 83 -9.46 10.60 -10.35
CA ALA A 83 -9.43 9.24 -9.82
C ALA A 83 -7.98 8.69 -9.79
N PHE A 84 -7.17 8.97 -10.81
CA PHE A 84 -5.73 8.63 -10.82
C PHE A 84 -4.94 9.36 -9.72
N GLU A 85 -5.23 10.64 -9.50
CA GLU A 85 -4.63 11.42 -8.41
C GLU A 85 -5.00 10.85 -7.03
N LYS A 86 -6.27 10.48 -6.80
CA LYS A 86 -6.71 9.80 -5.57
C LYS A 86 -5.99 8.47 -5.39
N PHE A 87 -5.92 7.65 -6.45
CA PHE A 87 -5.25 6.36 -6.43
C PHE A 87 -3.78 6.51 -6.02
N LYS A 88 -3.03 7.43 -6.63
CA LYS A 88 -1.65 7.78 -6.21
C LYS A 88 -1.59 8.12 -4.71
N ASN A 89 -2.51 8.95 -4.22
CA ASN A 89 -2.54 9.35 -2.82
C ASN A 89 -2.84 8.18 -1.86
N ILE A 90 -3.69 7.23 -2.26
CA ILE A 90 -3.92 6.01 -1.47
C ILE A 90 -2.66 5.15 -1.41
N LEU A 91 -1.93 4.98 -2.52
CA LEU A 91 -0.66 4.24 -2.51
C LEU A 91 0.39 4.90 -1.60
N ILE A 92 0.46 6.24 -1.58
CA ILE A 92 1.34 6.98 -0.67
C ILE A 92 0.97 6.69 0.80
N GLN A 93 -0.32 6.69 1.13
CA GLN A 93 -0.77 6.35 2.48
C GLN A 93 -0.48 4.89 2.86
N ILE A 94 -0.64 3.95 1.91
CA ILE A 94 -0.24 2.56 2.10
C ILE A 94 1.25 2.48 2.40
N ARG A 95 2.11 3.16 1.63
CA ARG A 95 3.56 3.19 1.89
C ARG A 95 3.88 3.69 3.29
N ASP A 96 3.29 4.81 3.70
CA ASP A 96 3.57 5.41 5.00
C ASP A 96 3.08 4.53 6.16
N PHE A 97 1.95 3.85 5.97
CA PHE A 97 1.45 2.84 6.89
C PHE A 97 2.39 1.63 6.95
N THR A 98 2.72 1.00 5.81
CA THR A 98 3.64 -0.15 5.74
C THR A 98 4.98 0.18 6.41
N LYS A 99 5.51 1.39 6.18
CA LYS A 99 6.74 1.87 6.85
C LYS A 99 6.60 1.96 8.36
N SER A 100 5.42 2.36 8.84
CA SER A 100 5.17 2.48 10.28
C SER A 100 5.05 1.12 10.93
N VAL A 101 4.41 0.14 10.29
CA VAL A 101 4.16 -1.17 10.89
C VAL A 101 5.29 -2.19 10.69
N SER A 102 6.21 -1.96 9.74
CA SER A 102 7.30 -2.89 9.41
C SER A 102 8.46 -2.90 10.40
N LYS A 103 8.52 -1.92 11.32
CA LYS A 103 9.58 -1.80 12.34
C LYS A 103 8.97 -1.47 13.70
N LEU A 104 9.51 -2.08 14.76
CA LEU A 104 9.00 -1.87 16.13
C LEU A 104 8.94 -0.39 16.54
N LYS A 105 9.96 0.40 16.19
CA LYS A 105 9.98 1.85 16.50
C LYS A 105 8.83 2.61 15.83
N GLY A 106 8.47 2.22 14.60
CA GLY A 106 7.32 2.79 13.92
C GLY A 106 6.01 2.29 14.52
N TYR A 107 5.95 0.99 14.84
CA TYR A 107 4.76 0.33 15.36
C TYR A 107 4.33 0.88 16.72
N LYS A 108 5.30 1.24 17.58
CA LYS A 108 5.05 1.89 18.87
C LYS A 108 4.31 3.24 18.79
N LYS A 109 4.09 3.80 17.60
CA LYS A 109 3.26 5.00 17.39
C LYS A 109 1.76 4.69 17.44
N PHE A 110 1.37 3.44 17.26
CA PHE A 110 -0.01 2.98 17.41
C PHE A 110 -0.29 2.65 18.88
N LEU A 111 -1.53 2.83 19.34
CA LEU A 111 -1.85 2.55 20.76
C LEU A 111 -1.90 1.04 21.02
N ASN A 112 -2.37 0.25 20.05
CA ASN A 112 -2.50 -1.21 20.12
C ASN A 112 -2.64 -1.84 18.72
N ALA A 113 -2.70 -3.17 18.65
CA ALA A 113 -2.97 -3.91 17.40
C ALA A 113 -4.30 -3.51 16.75
N THR A 114 -5.34 -3.21 17.52
CA THR A 114 -6.65 -2.81 16.98
C THR A 114 -6.56 -1.53 16.16
N ASP A 115 -5.78 -0.54 16.58
CA ASP A 115 -5.54 0.68 15.80
C ASP A 115 -4.86 0.39 14.46
N VAL A 116 -3.88 -0.54 14.48
CA VAL A 116 -3.18 -0.98 13.26
C VAL A 116 -4.14 -1.70 12.33
N LYS A 117 -4.96 -2.61 12.86
CA LYS A 117 -5.95 -3.37 12.11
C LYS A 117 -7.01 -2.45 11.48
N ASN A 118 -7.53 -1.50 12.25
CA ASN A 118 -8.48 -0.50 11.75
C ASN A 118 -7.89 0.32 10.60
N LYS A 119 -6.62 0.74 10.72
CA LYS A 119 -5.94 1.48 9.65
C LYS A 119 -5.68 0.61 8.43
N TYR A 120 -5.29 -0.64 8.62
CA TYR A 120 -5.13 -1.64 7.55
C TYR A 120 -6.44 -1.82 6.76
N ASP A 121 -7.54 -2.08 7.45
CA ASP A 121 -8.84 -2.34 6.84
C ASP A 121 -9.38 -1.11 6.11
N HIS A 122 -9.19 0.08 6.71
CA HIS A 122 -9.55 1.34 6.08
C HIS A 122 -8.76 1.58 4.77
N LEU A 123 -7.44 1.39 4.79
CA LEU A 123 -6.62 1.59 3.60
C LEU A 123 -6.94 0.58 2.50
N THR A 124 -7.19 -0.68 2.86
CA THR A 124 -7.61 -1.72 1.92
C THR A 124 -8.93 -1.35 1.25
N LYS A 125 -9.91 -0.88 2.03
CA LYS A 125 -11.21 -0.46 1.48
C LYS A 125 -11.11 0.74 0.54
N GLU A 126 -10.33 1.76 0.90
CA GLU A 126 -10.13 2.94 0.03
C GLU A 126 -9.35 2.59 -1.24
N PHE A 127 -8.41 1.64 -1.14
CA PHE A 127 -7.70 1.08 -2.29
C PHE A 127 -8.66 0.35 -3.24
N ASP A 128 -9.48 -0.57 -2.72
CA ASP A 128 -10.44 -1.33 -3.52
C ASP A 128 -11.42 -0.39 -4.26
N LYS A 129 -11.88 0.66 -3.57
CA LYS A 129 -12.71 1.71 -4.17
C LYS A 129 -12.01 2.45 -5.31
N CYS A 130 -10.72 2.79 -5.14
CA CYS A 130 -9.94 3.42 -6.21
C CYS A 130 -9.80 2.50 -7.43
N MET A 131 -9.58 1.20 -7.21
CA MET A 131 -9.49 0.21 -8.28
C MET A 131 -10.81 0.13 -9.06
N GLU A 132 -11.95 0.15 -8.36
CA GLU A 132 -13.28 0.16 -8.96
C GLU A 132 -13.55 1.45 -9.75
N GLU A 133 -13.27 2.63 -9.17
CA GLU A 133 -13.44 3.95 -9.82
C GLU A 133 -12.61 4.07 -11.11
N LEU A 134 -11.44 3.41 -11.17
CA LEU A 134 -10.56 3.42 -12.34
C LEU A 134 -10.87 2.31 -13.35
N HIS A 135 -11.84 1.44 -13.05
CA HIS A 135 -12.13 0.22 -13.80
C HIS A 135 -10.89 -0.66 -13.99
N PHE A 136 -9.99 -0.66 -13.00
CA PHE A 136 -8.88 -1.58 -12.99
C PHE A 136 -9.45 -2.96 -12.75
N ALA A 137 -8.94 -3.96 -13.48
CA ALA A 137 -9.29 -5.34 -13.19
C ALA A 137 -8.88 -5.61 -11.73
N ILE A 138 -9.88 -5.75 -10.87
CA ILE A 138 -9.71 -6.25 -9.52
C ILE A 138 -9.62 -7.76 -9.70
N ASP A 139 -8.53 -8.37 -9.27
CA ASP A 139 -8.58 -9.80 -8.95
C ASP A 139 -9.61 -9.89 -7.83
N VAL A 140 -10.83 -10.32 -8.16
CA VAL A 140 -11.91 -10.47 -7.19
C VAL A 140 -11.48 -11.61 -6.28
N SER A 141 -10.69 -11.24 -5.26
CA SER A 141 -10.32 -12.10 -4.15
C SER A 141 -11.60 -12.77 -3.67
N ASN A 142 -11.62 -14.11 -3.69
CA ASN A 142 -12.80 -14.82 -3.21
C ASN A 142 -12.97 -14.48 -1.71
N ALA A 143 -14.18 -14.60 -1.16
CA ALA A 143 -14.40 -14.26 0.25
C ALA A 143 -13.51 -15.08 1.22
N MET A 144 -13.08 -16.28 0.82
CA MET A 144 -12.17 -17.13 1.59
C MET A 144 -10.73 -16.57 1.62
N ASP A 145 -10.26 -15.96 0.53
CA ASP A 145 -8.95 -15.31 0.44
C ASP A 145 -8.91 -14.09 1.35
N ARG A 146 -10.00 -13.30 1.41
CA ARG A 146 -10.12 -12.17 2.35
C ARG A 146 -10.21 -12.61 3.80
N ALA A 147 -10.95 -13.66 4.10
CA ALA A 147 -11.04 -14.18 5.48
C ALA A 147 -9.68 -14.71 5.96
N LYS A 148 -8.99 -15.46 5.11
CA LYS A 148 -7.65 -15.99 5.39
C LYS A 148 -6.62 -14.87 5.55
N GLU A 149 -6.70 -13.84 4.72
CA GLU A 149 -5.88 -12.65 4.88
C GLU A 149 -6.12 -11.98 6.24
N ALA A 150 -7.39 -11.75 6.61
CA ALA A 150 -7.73 -11.13 7.88
C ALA A 150 -7.14 -11.90 9.07
N GLU A 151 -7.31 -13.24 9.08
CA GLU A 151 -6.74 -14.12 10.10
C GLU A 151 -5.21 -14.00 10.19
N ARG A 152 -4.52 -13.97 9.03
CA ARG A 152 -3.05 -13.85 9.00
C ARG A 152 -2.56 -12.48 9.43
N VAL A 153 -3.30 -11.42 9.10
CA VAL A 153 -3.01 -10.07 9.58
C VAL A 153 -3.19 -10.01 11.10
N ASP A 154 -4.26 -10.56 11.65
CA ASP A 154 -4.49 -10.57 13.10
C ASP A 154 -3.37 -11.31 13.83
N LYS A 155 -2.98 -12.50 13.33
CA LYS A 155 -1.85 -13.24 13.88
C LYS A 155 -0.54 -12.44 13.83
N ALA A 156 -0.27 -11.74 12.73
CA ALA A 156 0.93 -10.92 12.61
C ALA A 156 0.98 -9.80 13.66
N LEU A 157 -0.18 -9.21 13.97
CA LEU A 157 -0.29 -8.18 15.00
C LEU A 157 -0.08 -8.73 16.41
N GLU A 158 -0.67 -9.90 16.71
CA GLU A 158 -0.45 -10.61 17.99
C GLU A 158 1.03 -10.93 18.22
N GLU A 159 1.74 -11.38 17.18
CA GLU A 159 3.18 -11.65 17.25
C GLU A 159 3.99 -10.40 17.64
N VAL A 160 3.60 -9.22 17.15
CA VAL A 160 4.26 -7.95 17.51
C VAL A 160 3.93 -7.52 18.92
N GLU A 161 2.68 -7.66 19.37
CA GLU A 161 2.31 -7.37 20.75
C GLU A 161 3.08 -8.25 21.74
N GLN A 162 3.18 -9.56 21.46
CA GLN A 162 3.97 -10.47 22.29
C GLN A 162 5.46 -10.08 22.31
N MET A 163 6.01 -9.67 21.16
CA MET A 163 7.38 -9.20 21.08
C MET A 163 7.61 -7.95 21.94
N LEU A 164 6.64 -7.02 21.96
CA LEU A 164 6.71 -5.81 22.78
C LEU A 164 6.63 -6.12 24.28
N LEU A 165 5.74 -7.02 24.70
CA LEU A 165 5.62 -7.47 26.09
C LEU A 165 6.94 -8.10 26.57
N ASN A 166 7.48 -9.03 25.81
CA ASN A 166 8.74 -9.71 26.14
C ASN A 166 9.94 -8.74 26.24
N LEU A 167 9.90 -7.61 25.52
CA LEU A 167 10.93 -6.56 25.61
C LEU A 167 10.76 -5.70 26.87
N GLY A 168 9.51 -5.45 27.31
CA GLY A 168 9.20 -4.76 28.56
C GLY A 168 9.71 -5.53 29.77
N ASP A 169 9.32 -6.81 29.88
CA ASP A 169 9.70 -7.67 31.01
C ASP A 169 11.23 -7.75 31.19
N LYS A 170 11.97 -7.85 30.08
CA LYS A 170 13.44 -7.86 30.09
C LYS A 170 14.03 -6.54 30.56
N ALA A 171 13.43 -5.41 30.18
CA ALA A 171 13.91 -4.10 30.60
C ALA A 171 13.68 -3.88 32.10
N ASP A 172 12.55 -4.34 32.62
CA ASP A 172 12.23 -4.26 34.04
C ASP A 172 13.18 -5.13 34.88
N THR A 173 13.44 -6.37 34.44
CA THR A 173 14.41 -7.26 35.10
C THR A 173 15.81 -6.62 35.20
N ILE A 174 16.28 -5.99 34.10
CA ILE A 174 17.59 -5.30 34.10
C ILE A 174 17.58 -4.08 35.03
N ALA A 175 16.47 -3.34 35.08
CA ALA A 175 16.35 -2.17 35.94
C ALA A 175 16.41 -2.56 37.43
N GLU A 176 15.78 -3.68 37.80
CA GLU A 176 15.86 -4.26 39.15
C GLU A 176 17.30 -4.64 39.50
N ASP A 177 17.97 -5.41 38.65
CA ASP A 177 19.36 -5.86 38.86
C ASP A 177 20.34 -4.67 39.03
N VAL A 178 20.21 -3.63 38.21
CA VAL A 178 21.02 -2.40 38.32
C VAL A 178 20.71 -1.64 39.61
N GLY A 179 19.46 -1.65 40.06
CA GLY A 179 19.05 -1.07 41.34
C GLY A 179 19.75 -1.75 42.52
N PHE A 180 19.81 -3.09 42.52
CA PHE A 180 20.51 -3.85 43.56
C PHE A 180 22.02 -3.57 43.59
N ILE A 181 22.67 -3.44 42.42
CA ILE A 181 24.12 -3.13 42.35
C ILE A 181 24.44 -1.74 42.90
N LYS A 182 23.57 -0.74 42.69
CA LYS A 182 23.80 0.64 43.18
C LYS A 182 23.57 0.81 44.69
N ALA A 183 22.90 -0.15 45.33
CA ALA A 183 22.59 -0.11 46.75
C ALA A 183 23.65 -0.79 47.65
N GLN A 184 24.67 -1.43 47.05
CA GLN A 184 25.87 -1.97 47.72
C GLN A 184 27.03 -0.97 47.66
#